data_AF-A0AB39M684-F1
#
_entry.id   AF-A0AB39M684-F1
#
_cell.length_a   1.000
_cell.length_b   1.000
_cell.length_c   1.000
_cell.angle_alpha   90.00
_cell.angle_beta   90.00
_cell.angle_gamma   90.00
#
_symmetry.space_group_name_H-M   'P 1'
#
loop_
_entity.id
_entity.type
_entity.pdbx_description
1 polymer ?
#
loop_
_entity_poly.entity_id
_entity_poly.type
_entity_poly.pdbx_seq_one_letter_code
_entity_poly.pdbx_strand_id
1 'polypeptide(L)'
;MDKESAPSVDESLKSGILWGIVDQYVRHGLIDLEILTDEEVVNTALLDFLRYTDAKVAAIESQTTWSDDDVHVVTDHCDDLLKKAVGAMHADEHWFAILFYATWLEHWVNNVLMNLSVRSGAPEGVAVALVRSCSFHVKIKDVWTSLGATPLEKSQIHVMTDLMEFRNGFVHYKWQSRSVSDKEAYDRRVEEVAVSAQNLVTTLEKLEDQLLFSGRRKALRAQLGLNE
;
A
#
# COMPACT_ATOMS: atom_id res chain seq x y z
N MET A 1 18.34 18.97 28.15
CA MET A 1 17.74 18.25 27.01
C MET A 1 17.84 16.79 27.36
N ASP A 2 16.78 16.24 27.94
CA ASP A 2 16.70 14.82 28.21
C ASP A 2 16.56 14.09 26.89
N LYS A 3 17.50 13.18 26.61
CA LYS A 3 17.37 12.25 25.48
C LYS A 3 16.34 11.22 25.91
N GLU A 4 15.14 11.27 25.35
CA GLU A 4 14.20 10.15 25.45
C GLU A 4 14.92 8.88 24.98
N SER A 5 15.03 7.89 25.86
CA SER A 5 15.60 6.60 25.54
C SER A 5 14.73 5.93 24.49
N ALA A 6 15.34 5.40 23.42
CA ALA A 6 14.62 4.63 22.42
C ALA A 6 13.78 3.51 23.08
N PRO A 7 12.57 3.21 22.56
CA PRO A 7 11.75 2.13 23.09
C PRO A 7 12.49 0.80 23.02
N SER A 8 12.22 -0.09 23.99
CA SER A 8 12.73 -1.45 23.94
C SER A 8 12.18 -2.17 22.70
N VAL A 9 12.87 -3.21 22.24
CA VAL A 9 12.42 -4.05 21.11
C VAL A 9 11.00 -4.59 21.35
N ASP A 10 10.67 -4.90 22.60
CA ASP A 10 9.37 -5.42 23.02
C ASP A 10 8.25 -4.37 22.87
N GLU A 11 8.51 -3.11 23.28
CA GLU A 11 7.55 -2.02 23.10
C GLU A 11 7.31 -1.70 21.62
N SER A 12 8.36 -1.72 20.79
CA SER A 12 8.22 -1.50 19.34
C SER A 12 7.38 -2.60 18.67
N LEU A 13 7.61 -3.86 19.03
CA LEU A 13 6.83 -4.99 18.52
C LEU A 13 5.36 -4.88 18.91
N LYS A 14 5.09 -4.56 20.19
CA LYS A 14 3.74 -4.38 20.71
C LYS A 14 2.99 -3.27 19.98
N SER A 15 3.58 -2.08 19.86
CA SER A 15 2.94 -0.98 19.13
C SER A 15 2.72 -1.31 17.65
N GLY A 16 3.64 -2.06 17.02
CA GLY A 16 3.48 -2.54 15.65
C GLY A 16 2.27 -3.47 15.48
N ILE A 17 2.07 -4.41 16.41
CA ILE A 17 0.90 -5.31 16.41
C ILE A 17 -0.39 -4.52 16.61
N LEU A 18 -0.43 -3.60 17.57
CA LEU A 18 -1.60 -2.76 17.82
C LEU A 18 -1.96 -1.91 16.60
N TRP A 19 -0.95 -1.37 15.91
CA TRP A 19 -1.16 -0.63 14.67
C TRP A 19 -1.72 -1.52 13.57
N GLY A 20 -1.22 -2.75 13.41
CA GLY A 20 -1.77 -3.68 12.41
C GLY A 20 -3.28 -3.91 12.57
N ILE A 21 -3.76 -3.99 13.81
CA ILE A 21 -5.20 -4.10 14.11
C ILE A 21 -5.93 -2.82 13.70
N VAL A 22 -5.47 -1.65 14.16
CA VAL A 22 -6.10 -0.35 13.84
C VAL A 22 -6.12 -0.10 12.33
N ASP A 23 -4.98 -0.32 11.66
CA ASP A 23 -4.80 -0.16 10.22
C ASP A 23 -5.79 -1.03 9.44
N GLN A 24 -5.93 -2.31 9.78
CA GLN A 24 -6.87 -3.21 9.13
C GLN A 24 -8.32 -2.74 9.29
N TYR A 25 -8.75 -2.42 10.51
CA TYR A 25 -10.12 -1.98 10.79
C TYR A 25 -10.46 -0.68 10.05
N VAL A 26 -9.55 0.28 10.07
CA VAL A 26 -9.71 1.54 9.35
C VAL A 26 -9.75 1.28 7.84
N ARG A 27 -8.77 0.58 7.26
CA ARG A 27 -8.70 0.31 5.81
C ARG A 27 -9.91 -0.42 5.28
N HIS A 28 -10.50 -1.34 6.05
CA HIS A 28 -11.70 -2.07 5.66
C HIS A 28 -13.00 -1.26 5.87
N GLY A 29 -12.93 -0.05 6.44
CA GLY A 29 -14.09 0.80 6.71
C GLY A 29 -14.99 0.26 7.81
N LEU A 30 -14.44 -0.51 8.75
CA LEU A 30 -15.18 -1.04 9.91
C LEU A 30 -15.39 0.02 11.00
N ILE A 31 -14.69 1.15 10.90
CA ILE A 31 -14.74 2.26 11.83
C ILE A 31 -15.05 3.54 11.07
N ASP A 32 -16.02 4.30 11.56
CA ASP A 32 -16.38 5.60 11.02
C ASP A 32 -15.43 6.69 11.56
N LEU A 33 -14.55 7.16 10.67
CA LEU A 33 -13.59 8.20 10.98
C LEU A 33 -14.20 9.61 11.03
N GLU A 34 -15.44 9.82 10.58
CA GLU A 34 -16.04 11.16 10.55
C GLU A 34 -16.61 11.55 11.92
N ILE A 35 -17.01 10.56 12.71
CA ILE A 35 -17.71 10.79 13.99
C ILE A 35 -16.83 10.56 15.23
N LEU A 36 -15.72 9.84 15.09
CA LEU A 36 -14.86 9.46 16.23
C LEU A 36 -13.57 10.29 16.30
N THR A 37 -13.16 10.62 17.52
CA THR A 37 -11.82 11.18 17.82
C THR A 37 -10.71 10.14 17.58
N ASP A 38 -9.44 10.56 17.52
CA ASP A 38 -8.32 9.65 17.22
C ASP A 38 -8.20 8.54 18.27
N GLU A 39 -8.39 8.90 19.54
CA GLU A 39 -8.39 7.97 20.67
C GLU A 39 -9.57 6.99 20.59
N GLU A 40 -10.77 7.47 20.25
CA GLU A 40 -11.96 6.61 20.11
C GLU A 40 -11.82 5.63 18.95
N VAL A 41 -11.21 6.03 17.83
CA VAL A 41 -10.92 5.13 16.70
C VAL A 41 -10.02 3.98 17.16
N VAL A 42 -8.91 4.29 17.83
CA VAL A 42 -7.96 3.28 18.31
C VAL A 42 -8.63 2.35 19.33
N ASN A 43 -9.32 2.91 20.31
CA ASN A 43 -10.00 2.12 21.34
C ASN A 43 -11.10 1.22 20.75
N THR A 44 -11.88 1.73 19.80
CA THR A 44 -12.95 0.96 19.13
C THR A 44 -12.35 -0.20 18.35
N ALA A 45 -11.30 0.03 17.56
CA ALA A 45 -10.62 -1.03 16.80
C ALA A 45 -10.12 -2.17 17.70
N LEU A 46 -9.43 -1.82 18.78
CA LEU A 46 -8.84 -2.80 19.69
C LEU A 46 -9.93 -3.56 20.47
N LEU A 47 -10.96 -2.88 20.96
CA LEU A 47 -12.08 -3.51 21.65
C LEU A 47 -12.86 -4.47 20.74
N ASP A 48 -13.14 -4.07 19.51
CA ASP A 48 -13.85 -4.91 18.56
C ASP A 48 -13.00 -6.12 18.13
N PHE A 49 -11.69 -5.96 18.01
CA PHE A 49 -10.77 -7.08 17.79
C PHE A 49 -10.81 -8.10 18.93
N LEU A 50 -10.77 -7.64 20.18
CA LEU A 50 -10.87 -8.51 21.36
C LEU A 50 -12.22 -9.23 21.41
N ARG A 51 -13.34 -8.52 21.20
CA ARG A 51 -14.69 -9.11 21.17
C ARG A 51 -14.86 -10.13 20.05
N TYR A 52 -14.33 -9.85 18.87
CA TYR A 52 -14.35 -10.77 17.74
C TYR A 52 -13.57 -12.04 18.06
N THR A 53 -12.41 -11.91 18.70
CA THR A 53 -11.59 -13.04 19.14
C THR A 53 -12.35 -13.89 20.16
N ASP A 54 -13.02 -13.29 21.15
CA ASP A 54 -13.82 -14.02 22.13
C ASP A 54 -14.98 -14.78 21.47
N ALA A 55 -15.70 -14.14 20.55
CA ALA A 55 -16.80 -14.77 19.82
C ALA A 55 -16.32 -15.93 18.95
N LYS A 56 -15.17 -15.77 18.27
CA LYS A 56 -14.53 -16.85 17.52
C LYS A 56 -14.08 -17.98 18.44
N VAL A 57 -13.38 -17.68 19.53
CA VAL A 57 -12.93 -18.69 20.51
C VAL A 57 -14.13 -19.46 21.07
N ALA A 58 -15.22 -18.79 21.44
CA ALA A 58 -16.43 -19.47 21.90
C ALA A 58 -17.08 -20.36 20.82
N ALA A 59 -17.11 -19.89 19.56
CA ALA A 59 -17.60 -20.69 18.44
C ALA A 59 -16.69 -21.90 18.16
N ILE A 60 -15.39 -21.72 18.31
CA ILE A 60 -14.35 -22.74 18.13
C ILE A 60 -14.40 -23.79 19.25
N GLU A 61 -14.56 -23.39 20.51
CA GLU A 61 -14.75 -24.33 21.63
C GLU A 61 -16.00 -25.21 21.42
N SER A 62 -16.98 -24.71 20.66
CA SER A 62 -18.18 -25.47 20.27
C SER A 62 -18.01 -26.38 19.05
N GLN A 63 -16.90 -26.26 18.29
CA GLN A 63 -16.63 -27.04 17.07
C GLN A 63 -15.25 -27.71 17.13
N THR A 64 -15.22 -29.04 17.27
CA THR A 64 -14.09 -29.84 17.79
C THR A 64 -12.87 -30.02 16.87
N THR A 65 -12.64 -29.19 15.85
CA THR A 65 -11.44 -29.31 15.00
C THR A 65 -11.08 -27.98 14.37
N TRP A 66 -9.96 -27.39 14.81
CA TRP A 66 -9.23 -26.45 13.97
C TRP A 66 -8.68 -27.22 12.77
N SER A 67 -8.92 -26.74 11.55
CA SER A 67 -7.94 -26.92 10.49
C SER A 67 -6.91 -25.80 10.65
N ASP A 68 -5.61 -26.12 10.55
CA ASP A 68 -4.52 -25.14 10.49
C ASP A 68 -4.66 -24.12 9.32
N ASP A 69 -5.69 -24.27 8.48
CA ASP A 69 -5.94 -23.48 7.28
C ASP A 69 -6.48 -22.05 7.51
N ASP A 70 -6.86 -21.67 8.75
CA ASP A 70 -7.62 -20.41 8.99
C ASP A 70 -6.76 -19.19 9.37
N VAL A 71 -5.42 -19.32 9.44
CA VAL A 71 -4.52 -18.18 9.72
C VAL A 71 -3.67 -17.87 8.49
N HIS A 72 -3.98 -16.74 7.84
CA HIS A 72 -3.19 -16.24 6.72
C HIS A 72 -2.27 -15.12 7.19
N VAL A 73 -0.95 -15.37 7.12
CA VAL A 73 0.06 -14.33 7.31
C VAL A 73 0.31 -13.66 5.96
N VAL A 74 0.04 -12.36 5.88
CA VAL A 74 0.36 -11.54 4.70
C VAL A 74 1.65 -10.76 5.00
N THR A 75 2.67 -10.95 4.18
CA THR A 75 3.92 -10.19 4.27
C THR A 75 3.88 -9.01 3.30
N ASP A 76 3.97 -7.79 3.84
CA ASP A 76 4.14 -6.58 3.04
C ASP A 76 5.64 -6.29 2.85
N HIS A 77 6.04 -6.08 1.59
CA HIS A 77 7.42 -5.76 1.21
C HIS A 77 7.53 -4.35 0.61
N CYS A 78 6.50 -3.50 0.71
CA CYS A 78 6.50 -2.17 0.12
C CYS A 78 7.69 -1.31 0.61
N ASP A 79 7.99 -1.31 1.90
CA ASP A 79 9.12 -0.55 2.46
C ASP A 79 10.47 -1.04 1.94
N ASP A 80 10.64 -2.35 1.82
CA ASP A 80 11.86 -2.95 1.27
C ASP A 80 12.04 -2.62 -0.22
N LEU A 81 10.94 -2.60 -0.98
CA LEU A 81 10.94 -2.18 -2.38
C LEU A 81 11.36 -0.71 -2.51
N LEU A 82 10.81 0.19 -1.69
CA LEU A 82 11.19 1.60 -1.70
C LEU A 82 12.65 1.81 -1.29
N LYS A 83 13.12 1.13 -0.24
CA LYS A 83 14.53 1.18 0.17
C LYS A 83 15.47 0.74 -0.96
N LYS A 84 15.13 -0.35 -1.66
CA LYS A 84 15.88 -0.83 -2.83
C LYS A 84 15.82 0.14 -3.99
N ALA A 85 14.67 0.75 -4.27
CA ALA A 85 14.52 1.75 -5.32
C ALA A 85 15.40 2.98 -5.06
N VAL A 86 15.40 3.49 -3.83
CA VAL A 86 16.26 4.61 -3.41
C VAL A 86 17.74 4.23 -3.48
N GLY A 87 18.11 3.03 -3.04
CA GLY A 87 19.48 2.51 -3.17
C GLY A 87 19.95 2.46 -4.63
N ALA A 88 19.09 1.98 -5.54
CA ALA A 88 19.38 1.95 -6.98
C ALA A 88 19.49 3.36 -7.58
N MET A 89 18.65 4.31 -7.14
CA MET A 89 18.76 5.71 -7.55
C MET A 89 20.11 6.32 -7.15
N HIS A 90 20.60 6.06 -5.93
CA HIS A 90 21.90 6.56 -5.48
C HIS A 90 23.11 5.92 -6.19
N ALA A 91 22.91 4.76 -6.82
CA ALA A 91 23.94 4.05 -7.58
C ALA A 91 23.86 4.33 -9.10
N ASP A 92 23.00 5.27 -9.53
CA ASP A 92 22.69 5.57 -10.94
C ASP A 92 22.18 4.33 -11.73
N GLU A 93 21.59 3.36 -11.02
CA GLU A 93 21.03 2.13 -11.56
C GLU A 93 19.54 2.30 -11.91
N HIS A 94 19.21 3.26 -12.77
CA HIS A 94 17.83 3.70 -13.00
C HIS A 94 16.87 2.59 -13.47
N TRP A 95 17.36 1.58 -14.20
CA TRP A 95 16.54 0.43 -14.59
C TRP A 95 16.07 -0.40 -13.39
N PHE A 96 16.94 -0.60 -12.40
CA PHE A 96 16.57 -1.28 -11.16
C PHE A 96 15.66 -0.41 -10.30
N ALA A 97 15.89 0.91 -10.26
CA ALA A 97 14.98 1.83 -9.61
C ALA A 97 13.56 1.75 -10.22
N ILE A 98 13.44 1.76 -11.56
CA ILE A 98 12.17 1.55 -12.27
C ILE A 98 11.53 0.22 -11.88
N LEU A 99 12.29 -0.88 -11.86
CA LEU A 99 11.76 -2.19 -11.50
C LEU A 99 11.15 -2.18 -10.09
N PHE A 100 11.85 -1.61 -9.11
CA PHE A 100 11.38 -1.57 -7.73
C PHE A 100 10.20 -0.60 -7.55
N TYR A 101 10.26 0.60 -8.12
CA TYR A 101 9.14 1.55 -8.07
C TYR A 101 7.89 1.00 -8.78
N ALA A 102 8.04 0.36 -9.94
CA ALA A 102 6.92 -0.24 -10.65
C ALA A 102 6.26 -1.38 -9.84
N THR A 103 7.08 -2.21 -9.19
CA THR A 103 6.58 -3.31 -8.34
C THR A 103 5.85 -2.76 -7.12
N TRP A 104 6.42 -1.75 -6.46
CA TRP A 104 5.77 -1.05 -5.36
C TRP A 104 4.44 -0.43 -5.81
N LEU A 105 4.44 0.25 -6.96
CA LEU A 105 3.25 0.92 -7.51
C LEU A 105 2.12 -0.08 -7.81
N GLU A 106 2.45 -1.23 -8.38
CA GLU A 106 1.48 -2.31 -8.61
C GLU A 106 0.87 -2.81 -7.31
N HIS A 107 1.67 -3.06 -6.27
CA HIS A 107 1.18 -3.46 -4.95
C HIS A 107 0.33 -2.38 -4.30
N TRP A 108 0.76 -1.13 -4.36
CA TRP A 108 0.03 0.02 -3.81
C TRP A 108 -1.36 0.15 -4.46
N VAL A 109 -1.44 0.15 -5.80
CA VAL A 109 -2.72 0.21 -6.53
C VAL A 109 -3.61 -0.97 -6.15
N ASN A 110 -3.05 -2.18 -6.13
CA ASN A 110 -3.79 -3.39 -5.78
C ASN A 110 -4.37 -3.32 -4.36
N ASN A 111 -3.57 -2.86 -3.39
CA ASN A 111 -4.00 -2.71 -2.00
C ASN A 111 -5.11 -1.65 -1.86
N VAL A 112 -4.97 -0.49 -2.51
CA VAL A 112 -6.02 0.54 -2.45
C VAL A 112 -7.33 0.04 -3.06
N LEU A 113 -7.28 -0.57 -4.25
CA LEU A 113 -8.47 -1.09 -4.90
C LEU A 113 -9.14 -2.21 -4.12
N MET A 114 -8.35 -3.09 -3.47
CA MET A 114 -8.88 -4.12 -2.57
C MET A 114 -9.67 -3.49 -1.42
N ASN A 115 -9.07 -2.53 -0.73
CA ASN A 115 -9.69 -1.85 0.41
C ASN A 115 -10.95 -1.09 0.01
N LEU A 116 -10.91 -0.34 -1.09
CA LEU A 116 -12.10 0.38 -1.61
C LEU A 116 -13.22 -0.58 -2.04
N SER A 117 -12.89 -1.74 -2.60
CA SER A 117 -13.87 -2.75 -2.98
C SER A 117 -14.56 -3.33 -1.74
N VAL A 118 -13.79 -3.69 -0.71
CA VAL A 118 -14.32 -4.20 0.57
C VAL A 118 -15.22 -3.16 1.24
N ARG A 119 -14.79 -1.89 1.28
CA ARG A 119 -15.60 -0.77 1.80
C ARG A 119 -16.91 -0.57 1.05
N SER A 120 -16.93 -0.87 -0.25
CA SER A 120 -18.12 -0.80 -1.09
C SER A 120 -19.06 -2.01 -0.89
N GLY A 121 -18.74 -2.92 0.04
CA GLY A 121 -19.51 -4.12 0.33
C GLY A 121 -19.30 -5.27 -0.67
N ALA A 122 -18.27 -5.19 -1.52
CA ALA A 122 -17.95 -6.28 -2.42
C ALA A 122 -17.37 -7.48 -1.64
N PRO A 123 -17.79 -8.73 -1.93
CA PRO A 123 -17.14 -9.90 -1.36
C PRO A 123 -15.64 -9.93 -1.68
N GLU A 124 -14.81 -10.33 -0.72
CA GLU A 124 -13.34 -10.34 -0.88
C GLU A 124 -12.88 -11.11 -2.12
N GLY A 125 -13.48 -12.27 -2.42
CA GLY A 125 -13.16 -13.04 -3.62
C GLY A 125 -13.41 -12.28 -4.93
N VAL A 126 -14.41 -11.39 -4.97
CA VAL A 126 -14.68 -10.51 -6.12
C VAL A 126 -13.63 -9.41 -6.21
N ALA A 127 -13.25 -8.80 -5.08
CA ALA A 127 -12.19 -7.80 -5.03
C ALA A 127 -10.83 -8.37 -5.48
N VAL A 128 -10.51 -9.60 -5.05
CA VAL A 128 -9.33 -10.36 -5.52
C VAL A 128 -9.39 -10.62 -7.02
N ALA A 129 -10.53 -11.06 -7.54
CA ALA A 129 -10.71 -11.31 -8.97
C ALA A 129 -10.54 -10.03 -9.80
N LEU A 130 -11.12 -8.91 -9.35
CA LEU A 130 -10.98 -7.60 -9.96
C LEU A 130 -9.51 -7.18 -10.08
N VAL A 131 -8.78 -7.22 -8.97
CA VAL A 131 -7.37 -6.84 -8.91
C VAL A 131 -6.48 -7.77 -9.72
N ARG A 132 -6.79 -9.07 -9.82
CA ARG A 132 -5.97 -10.02 -10.61
C ARG A 132 -6.26 -9.98 -12.12
N SER A 133 -7.49 -9.66 -12.50
CA SER A 133 -7.95 -9.78 -13.89
C SER A 133 -7.83 -8.48 -14.70
N CYS A 134 -7.93 -7.31 -14.06
CA CYS A 134 -7.85 -6.03 -14.74
C CYS A 134 -6.40 -5.67 -15.13
N SER A 135 -6.24 -5.08 -16.31
CA SER A 135 -4.96 -4.46 -16.68
C SER A 135 -4.66 -3.25 -15.80
N PHE A 136 -3.38 -2.93 -15.64
CA PHE A 136 -2.96 -1.79 -14.81
C PHE A 136 -3.62 -0.46 -15.23
N HIS A 137 -3.72 -0.19 -16.53
CA HIS A 137 -4.39 1.01 -17.04
C HIS A 137 -5.88 1.05 -16.70
N VAL A 138 -6.59 -0.08 -16.76
CA VAL A 138 -8.01 -0.18 -16.37
C VAL A 138 -8.16 0.02 -14.86
N LYS A 139 -7.24 -0.52 -14.04
CA LYS A 139 -7.21 -0.35 -12.59
C LYS A 139 -7.17 1.13 -12.18
N ILE A 140 -6.21 1.88 -12.71
CA ILE A 140 -5.94 3.27 -12.27
C ILE A 140 -6.91 4.31 -12.85
N LYS A 141 -7.84 3.91 -13.73
CA LYS A 141 -8.82 4.80 -14.36
C LYS A 141 -10.24 4.36 -14.04
N ASP A 142 -10.69 3.28 -14.69
CA ASP A 142 -12.09 2.88 -14.69
C ASP A 142 -12.46 2.23 -13.35
N VAL A 143 -11.64 1.29 -12.87
CA VAL A 143 -11.90 0.62 -11.59
C VAL A 143 -11.78 1.63 -10.44
N TRP A 144 -10.70 2.41 -10.41
CA TRP A 144 -10.47 3.46 -9.42
C TRP A 144 -11.68 4.38 -9.22
N THR A 145 -12.19 4.95 -10.31
CA THR A 145 -13.33 5.88 -10.25
C THR A 145 -14.67 5.17 -10.00
N SER A 146 -14.83 3.93 -10.47
CA SER A 146 -16.04 3.14 -10.19
C SER A 146 -16.23 2.81 -8.70
N LEU A 147 -15.13 2.75 -7.94
CA LEU A 147 -15.14 2.57 -6.48
C LEU A 147 -15.29 3.88 -5.71
N GLY A 148 -15.65 4.97 -6.38
CA GLY A 148 -15.93 6.27 -5.75
C GLY A 148 -14.69 7.09 -5.41
N ALA A 149 -13.49 6.67 -5.79
CA ALA A 149 -12.28 7.46 -5.57
C ALA A 149 -12.18 8.63 -6.57
N THR A 150 -11.65 9.76 -6.10
CA THR A 150 -11.35 10.93 -6.93
C THR A 150 -10.41 10.54 -8.07
N PRO A 151 -10.68 10.96 -9.33
CA PRO A 151 -9.80 10.66 -10.45
C PRO A 151 -8.35 11.11 -10.20
N LEU A 152 -7.38 10.27 -10.55
CA LEU A 152 -5.96 10.62 -10.53
C LEU A 152 -5.66 11.73 -11.53
N GLU A 153 -4.68 12.58 -11.21
CA GLU A 153 -4.26 13.64 -12.14
C GLU A 153 -3.66 13.04 -13.41
N LYS A 154 -3.85 13.71 -14.55
CA LYS A 154 -3.33 13.22 -15.84
C LYS A 154 -1.80 13.05 -15.82
N SER A 155 -1.09 13.94 -15.14
CA SER A 155 0.37 13.87 -14.93
C SER A 155 0.76 12.61 -14.16
N GLN A 156 0.03 12.26 -13.10
CA GLN A 156 0.26 11.05 -12.31
C GLN A 156 0.00 9.80 -13.15
N ILE A 157 -1.13 9.72 -13.85
CA ILE A 157 -1.47 8.60 -14.74
C ILE A 157 -0.38 8.41 -15.81
N HIS A 158 0.13 9.51 -16.37
CA HIS A 158 1.22 9.49 -17.36
C HIS A 158 2.49 8.86 -16.77
N VAL A 159 2.95 9.32 -15.60
CA VAL A 159 4.14 8.77 -14.93
C VAL A 159 3.95 7.30 -14.57
N MET A 160 2.78 6.92 -14.03
CA MET A 160 2.44 5.53 -13.69
C MET A 160 2.47 4.63 -14.94
N THR A 161 1.96 5.12 -16.07
CA THR A 161 1.94 4.38 -17.34
C THR A 161 3.34 4.20 -17.89
N ASP A 162 4.12 5.28 -17.98
CA ASP A 162 5.51 5.23 -18.43
C ASP A 162 6.33 4.24 -17.56
N LEU A 163 6.18 4.32 -16.24
CA LEU A 163 6.89 3.43 -15.31
C LEU A 163 6.59 1.94 -15.58
N MET A 164 5.32 1.59 -15.77
CA MET A 164 4.92 0.21 -16.09
C MET A 164 5.40 -0.22 -17.48
N GLU A 165 5.40 0.67 -18.46
CA GLU A 165 5.92 0.39 -19.81
C GLU A 165 7.43 0.14 -19.78
N PHE A 166 8.22 0.99 -19.11
CA PHE A 166 9.65 0.81 -18.97
C PHE A 166 9.99 -0.48 -18.22
N ARG A 167 9.30 -0.77 -17.10
CA ARG A 167 9.47 -2.04 -16.38
C ARG A 167 9.18 -3.24 -17.28
N ASN A 168 8.10 -3.20 -18.05
CA ASN A 168 7.75 -4.28 -18.95
C ASN A 168 8.76 -4.45 -20.10
N GLY A 169 9.29 -3.34 -20.61
CA GLY A 169 10.37 -3.35 -21.60
C GLY A 169 11.65 -3.99 -21.08
N PHE A 170 12.03 -3.62 -19.85
CA PHE A 170 13.21 -4.13 -19.15
C PHE A 170 13.11 -5.62 -18.84
N VAL A 171 12.04 -6.04 -18.16
CA VAL A 171 11.85 -7.42 -17.67
C VAL A 171 11.61 -8.41 -18.80
N HIS A 172 10.85 -8.02 -19.83
CA HIS A 172 10.46 -8.93 -20.91
C HIS A 172 11.35 -8.81 -22.16
N TYR A 173 12.52 -8.18 -22.04
CA TYR A 173 13.48 -8.01 -23.15
C TYR A 173 12.84 -7.47 -24.44
N LYS A 174 11.85 -6.56 -24.33
CA LYS A 174 11.21 -5.92 -25.49
C LYS A 174 12.09 -4.80 -26.06
N TRP A 175 13.36 -5.10 -26.26
CA TRP A 175 14.36 -4.12 -26.66
C TRP A 175 14.20 -3.83 -28.14
N GLN A 176 13.95 -2.56 -28.46
CA GLN A 176 13.96 -2.10 -29.84
C GLN A 176 15.40 -1.86 -30.28
N SER A 177 15.76 -2.32 -31.49
CA SER A 177 17.01 -1.91 -32.12
C SER A 177 16.96 -0.40 -32.35
N ARG A 178 17.92 0.33 -31.77
CA ARG A 178 17.97 1.79 -31.76
C ARG A 178 19.29 2.26 -32.35
N SER A 179 19.27 3.42 -33.02
CA SER A 179 20.52 4.08 -33.41
C SER A 179 21.29 4.54 -32.16
N VAL A 180 22.58 4.85 -32.30
CA VAL A 180 23.40 5.32 -31.17
C VAL A 180 22.84 6.61 -30.56
N SER A 181 22.35 7.54 -31.39
CA SER A 181 21.70 8.77 -30.92
C SER A 181 20.38 8.51 -30.18
N ASP A 182 19.63 7.49 -30.59
CA ASP A 182 18.37 7.11 -29.93
C ASP A 182 18.61 6.43 -28.58
N LYS A 183 19.79 5.82 -28.38
CA LYS A 183 20.17 5.19 -27.11
C LYS A 183 20.32 6.23 -26.01
N GLU A 184 21.11 7.28 -26.22
CA GLU A 184 21.33 8.32 -25.20
C GLU A 184 20.03 9.03 -24.81
N ALA A 185 19.17 9.33 -25.79
CA ALA A 185 17.85 9.90 -25.52
C ALA A 185 16.96 8.94 -24.71
N TYR A 186 17.07 7.63 -24.95
CA TYR A 186 16.34 6.63 -24.20
C TYR A 186 16.83 6.48 -22.77
N ASP A 187 18.15 6.40 -22.57
CA ASP A 187 18.75 6.30 -21.24
C ASP A 187 18.40 7.54 -20.39
N ARG A 188 18.41 8.74 -20.97
CA ARG A 188 17.89 9.95 -20.30
C ARG A 188 16.42 9.84 -19.94
N ARG A 189 15.59 9.27 -20.81
CA ARG A 189 14.15 9.11 -20.53
C ARG A 189 13.92 8.13 -19.36
N VAL A 190 14.73 7.07 -19.25
CA VAL A 190 14.69 6.12 -18.14
C VAL A 190 14.98 6.84 -16.82
N GLU A 191 16.03 7.66 -16.79
CA GLU A 191 16.38 8.50 -15.63
C GLU A 191 15.23 9.45 -15.26
N GLU A 192 14.69 10.21 -16.22
CA GLU A 192 13.56 11.13 -16.01
C GLU A 192 12.35 10.42 -15.37
N VAL A 193 12.00 9.23 -15.87
CA VAL A 193 10.89 8.44 -15.35
C VAL A 193 11.19 7.92 -13.95
N ALA A 194 12.42 7.48 -13.67
CA ALA A 194 12.82 7.03 -12.34
C ALA A 194 12.74 8.16 -11.29
N VAL A 195 13.22 9.36 -11.64
CA VAL A 195 13.08 10.57 -10.78
C VAL A 195 11.61 10.95 -10.59
N SER A 196 10.81 10.89 -11.66
CA SER A 196 9.38 11.19 -11.59
C SER A 196 8.64 10.18 -10.68
N ALA A 197 9.02 8.90 -10.73
CA ALA A 197 8.46 7.85 -9.89
C ALA A 197 8.77 8.07 -8.40
N GLN A 198 9.99 8.50 -8.06
CA GLN A 198 10.34 8.85 -6.68
C GLN A 198 9.41 9.93 -6.10
N ASN A 199 9.15 11.00 -6.86
CA ASN A 199 8.22 12.07 -6.45
C ASN A 199 6.76 11.60 -6.40
N LEU A 200 6.39 10.67 -7.29
CA LEU A 200 5.06 10.10 -7.34
C LEU A 200 4.74 9.31 -6.07
N VAL A 201 5.69 8.56 -5.51
CA VAL A 201 5.50 7.77 -4.26
C VAL A 201 4.93 8.64 -3.14
N THR A 202 5.56 9.77 -2.83
CA THR A 202 5.09 10.69 -1.78
C THR A 202 3.69 11.25 -2.05
N THR A 203 3.37 11.48 -3.32
CA THR A 203 2.03 11.93 -3.73
C THR A 203 0.98 10.84 -3.50
N LEU A 204 1.31 9.60 -3.84
CA LEU A 204 0.42 8.45 -3.70
C LEU A 204 0.22 8.04 -2.23
N GLU A 205 1.25 8.12 -1.38
CA GLU A 205 1.13 7.88 0.07
C GLU A 205 0.18 8.89 0.72
N LYS A 206 0.29 10.17 0.35
CA LYS A 206 -0.64 11.21 0.81
C LYS A 206 -2.06 10.93 0.32
N LEU A 207 -2.21 10.53 -0.93
CA LEU A 207 -3.50 10.19 -1.50
C LEU A 207 -4.13 8.98 -0.79
N GLU A 208 -3.34 7.96 -0.49
CA GLU A 208 -3.78 6.79 0.27
C GLU A 208 -4.23 7.17 1.69
N ASP A 209 -3.48 8.03 2.38
CA ASP A 209 -3.86 8.56 3.69
C ASP A 209 -5.18 9.35 3.62
N GLN A 210 -5.36 10.19 2.60
CA GLN A 210 -6.62 10.91 2.40
C GLN A 210 -7.80 9.96 2.10
N LEU A 211 -7.61 8.96 1.25
CA LEU A 211 -8.68 8.04 0.84
C LEU A 211 -9.05 7.04 1.93
N LEU A 212 -8.06 6.50 2.62
CA LEU A 212 -8.27 5.39 3.56
C LEU A 212 -8.31 5.85 5.02
N PHE A 213 -7.66 6.94 5.37
CA PHE A 213 -7.53 7.39 6.76
C PHE A 213 -8.06 8.80 6.98
N SER A 214 -8.69 9.42 5.97
CA SER A 214 -9.16 10.81 6.03
C SER A 214 -8.05 11.79 6.46
N GLY A 215 -6.79 11.50 6.11
CA GLY A 215 -5.63 12.30 6.48
C GLY A 215 -5.14 12.12 7.94
N ARG A 216 -5.67 11.12 8.66
CA ARG A 216 -5.43 10.93 10.10
C ARG A 216 -4.43 9.82 10.43
N ARG A 217 -3.81 9.16 9.43
CA ARG A 217 -2.91 8.00 9.69
C ARG A 217 -1.83 8.32 10.72
N LYS A 218 -1.15 9.47 10.58
CA LYS A 218 -0.09 9.88 11.52
C LYS A 218 -0.62 10.12 12.94
N ALA A 219 -1.77 10.78 13.06
CA ALA A 219 -2.38 11.06 14.36
C ALA A 219 -2.80 9.78 15.09
N LEU A 220 -3.36 8.81 14.35
CA LEU A 220 -3.72 7.48 14.87
C LEU A 220 -2.49 6.68 15.33
N ARG A 221 -1.39 6.70 14.56
CA ARG A 221 -0.11 6.07 14.96
C ARG A 221 0.46 6.68 16.24
N ALA A 222 0.38 8.00 16.39
CA ALA A 222 0.87 8.70 17.58
C ALA A 222 0.15 8.27 18.87
N GLN A 223 -1.14 7.90 18.80
CA GLN A 223 -1.88 7.35 19.96
C GLN A 223 -1.29 6.04 20.48
N LEU A 224 -0.56 5.31 19.64
CA LEU A 224 0.10 4.04 19.98
C LEU A 224 1.60 4.22 20.31
N GLY A 225 2.07 5.46 20.44
CA GLY A 225 3.49 5.76 20.65
C GLY A 225 4.37 5.51 19.42
N LEU A 226 3.78 5.29 18.25
CA LEU A 226 4.50 5.15 16.98
C LEU A 226 4.76 6.54 16.41
N ASN A 227 5.91 7.10 16.77
CA ASN A 227 6.39 8.35 16.21
C ASN A 227 7.33 8.06 15.03
N GLU A 228 6.80 8.23 13.82
CA GLU A 228 7.55 8.31 12.56
C GLU A 228 7.27 9.67 11.87
#